data_AF-A0A127SUX6-F1
#
_entry.id   AF-A0A127SUX6-F1
#
_cell.length_a   1.000
_cell.length_b   1.000
_cell.length_c   1.000
_cell.angle_alpha   90.00
_cell.angle_beta   90.00
_cell.angle_gamma   90.00
#
_symmetry.space_group_name_H-M   'P 1'
#
loop_
_entity.id
_entity.type
_entity.pdbx_description
1 polymer ?
#
loop_
_entity_poly.entity_id
_entity_poly.type
_entity_poly.pdbx_seq_one_letter_code
_entity_poly.pdbx_strand_id
1 'polypeptide(L)'
;PDGFENVENVTGYLNTFGVTVADRIRSQFMPLFDPAKEPLSDEVLAINDCIMSRVGYSLYDAQLAVAEAVKRQLARKRVALIIAECGSGKSAKRS
;
A
#
# COMPACT_ATOMS: atom_id res chain seq x y z
N PRO A 1 13.63 21.07 -30.28
CA PRO A 1 12.36 20.37 -30.55
C PRO A 1 11.97 19.47 -29.38
N ASP A 2 10.72 19.56 -28.95
CA ASP A 2 10.17 18.93 -27.74
C ASP A 2 9.75 17.46 -27.94
N GLY A 3 9.94 16.92 -29.14
CA GLY A 3 9.64 15.52 -29.48
C GLY A 3 8.18 15.26 -29.91
N PHE A 4 7.37 16.31 -30.05
CA PHE A 4 5.96 16.21 -30.45
C PHE A 4 5.72 16.32 -31.96
N GLU A 5 6.77 16.49 -32.77
CA GLU A 5 6.68 16.81 -34.20
C GLU A 5 5.85 15.80 -35.02
N ASN A 6 5.72 14.54 -34.56
CA ASN A 6 4.96 13.49 -35.24
C ASN A 6 3.78 12.95 -34.41
N VAL A 7 3.33 13.68 -33.38
CA VAL A 7 2.24 13.25 -32.50
C VAL A 7 0.94 13.98 -32.88
N GLU A 8 0.14 13.33 -33.72
CA GLU A 8 -1.13 13.90 -34.21
C GLU A 8 -2.36 13.40 -33.45
N ASN A 9 -2.21 12.34 -32.65
CA ASN A 9 -3.30 11.72 -31.92
C ASN A 9 -2.81 10.99 -30.65
N VAL A 10 -3.78 10.56 -29.83
CA VAL A 10 -3.52 9.88 -28.54
C VAL A 10 -2.73 8.58 -28.72
N THR A 11 -2.98 7.82 -29.79
CA THR A 11 -2.22 6.59 -30.08
C THR A 11 -0.75 6.91 -30.37
N GLY A 12 -0.48 7.94 -31.18
CA GLY A 12 0.88 8.43 -31.45
C GLY A 12 1.58 8.89 -30.17
N TYR A 13 0.86 9.62 -29.30
CA TYR A 13 1.41 10.06 -28.02
C TYR A 13 1.79 8.88 -27.11
N LEU A 14 0.91 7.87 -27.00
CA LEU A 14 1.17 6.69 -26.17
C LEU A 14 2.27 5.80 -26.75
N ASN A 15 2.43 5.75 -28.08
CA ASN A 15 3.54 5.04 -28.71
C ASN A 15 4.88 5.74 -28.43
N THR A 16 4.92 7.08 -28.48
CA THR A 16 6.16 7.84 -28.27
C THR A 16 6.53 7.97 -26.79
N PHE A 17 5.55 8.16 -25.90
CA PHE A 17 5.77 8.53 -24.50
C PHE A 17 5.15 7.56 -23.48
N GLY A 18 4.46 6.50 -23.91
CA GLY A 18 3.70 5.63 -23.02
C GLY A 18 4.54 4.98 -21.93
N VAL A 19 5.77 4.56 -22.23
CA VAL A 19 6.70 4.01 -21.22
C VAL A 19 7.05 5.07 -20.18
N THR A 20 7.44 6.28 -20.61
CA THR A 20 7.77 7.40 -19.71
C THR A 20 6.59 7.79 -18.84
N VAL A 21 5.38 7.83 -19.40
CA VAL A 21 4.15 8.11 -18.65
C VAL A 21 3.88 7.00 -17.64
N ALA A 22 4.01 5.74 -18.03
CA ALA A 22 3.80 4.61 -17.14
C ALA A 22 4.81 4.61 -15.98
N ASP A 23 6.08 4.88 -16.24
CA ASP A 23 7.11 4.97 -15.21
C ASP A 23 6.87 6.14 -14.27
N ARG A 24 6.47 7.30 -14.82
CA ARG A 24 6.07 8.45 -14.01
C ARG A 24 4.89 8.09 -13.11
N ILE A 25 3.84 7.46 -13.64
CA ILE A 25 2.70 7.01 -12.83
C ILE A 25 3.16 6.06 -11.72
N ARG A 26 3.96 5.04 -12.03
CA ARG A 26 4.50 4.10 -11.02
C ARG A 26 5.25 4.82 -9.90
N SER A 27 6.07 5.81 -10.25
CA SER A 27 6.84 6.59 -9.27
C SER A 27 5.97 7.42 -8.32
N GLN A 28 4.76 7.82 -8.75
CA GLN A 28 3.84 8.60 -7.91
C GLN A 28 3.04 7.73 -6.94
N PHE A 29 2.95 6.42 -7.18
CA PHE A 29 2.15 5.48 -6.39
C PHE A 29 3.02 4.46 -5.63
N MET A 30 4.24 4.83 -5.25
CA MET A 30 5.05 3.97 -4.39
C MET A 30 4.35 3.80 -3.03
N PRO A 31 4.04 2.56 -2.62
CA PRO A 31 3.39 2.32 -1.34
C PRO A 31 4.35 2.67 -0.19
N LEU A 32 3.78 3.03 0.97
CA LEU A 32 4.57 3.27 2.19
C LEU A 32 5.21 1.98 2.74
N PHE A 33 4.67 0.84 2.33
CA PHE A 33 5.11 -0.49 2.71
C PHE A 33 4.76 -1.46 1.58
N ASP A 34 5.74 -2.23 1.13
CA ASP A 34 5.54 -3.35 0.20
C ASP A 34 5.79 -4.69 0.93
N PRO A 35 4.74 -5.46 1.29
CA PRO A 35 4.88 -6.69 2.07
C PRO A 35 5.66 -7.79 1.34
N ALA A 36 5.84 -7.69 0.01
CA ALA A 36 6.66 -8.63 -0.75
C ALA A 36 8.15 -8.27 -0.74
N LYS A 37 8.51 -7.05 -0.34
CA LYS A 37 9.89 -6.53 -0.40
C LYS A 37 10.46 -6.12 0.95
N GLU A 38 9.60 -5.82 1.91
CA GLU A 38 10.00 -5.30 3.22
C GLU A 38 9.42 -6.17 4.34
N PRO A 39 10.20 -6.45 5.40
CA PRO A 39 9.67 -7.15 6.56
C PRO A 39 8.72 -6.26 7.37
N LEU A 40 7.81 -6.89 8.11
CA LEU A 40 7.03 -6.24 9.16
C LEU A 40 7.96 -5.77 10.29
N SER A 41 7.58 -4.70 10.98
CA SER A 41 8.32 -4.23 12.15
C SER A 41 8.06 -5.11 13.38
N ASP A 42 9.04 -5.18 14.29
CA ASP A 42 8.93 -5.93 15.55
C ASP A 42 7.70 -5.55 16.37
N GLU A 43 7.28 -4.28 16.33
CA GLU A 43 6.09 -3.81 17.02
C GLU A 43 4.80 -4.44 16.45
N VAL A 44 4.69 -4.54 15.13
CA VAL A 44 3.52 -5.18 14.48
C VAL A 44 3.52 -6.68 14.76
N LEU A 45 4.70 -7.32 14.74
CA LEU A 45 4.85 -8.74 15.10
C LEU A 45 4.46 -8.98 16.56
N ALA A 46 4.92 -8.16 17.50
CA ALA A 46 4.58 -8.28 18.91
C ALA A 46 3.08 -8.09 19.18
N ILE A 47 2.42 -7.18 18.45
CA ILE A 47 0.96 -7.03 18.52
C ILE A 47 0.27 -8.30 18.02
N ASN A 48 0.73 -8.87 16.90
CA ASN A 48 0.17 -10.11 16.36
C ASN A 48 0.33 -11.29 17.33
N ASP A 49 1.51 -11.44 17.95
CA ASP A 49 1.77 -12.46 18.96
C ASP A 49 0.84 -12.30 20.17
N CYS A 50 0.61 -11.06 20.61
CA CYS A 50 -0.34 -10.75 21.68
C CYS A 50 -1.79 -11.06 21.31
N ILE A 51 -2.19 -10.91 20.05
CA ILE A 51 -3.53 -11.31 19.57
C ILE A 51 -3.63 -12.84 19.61
N MET A 52 -2.66 -13.55 19.05
CA MET A 52 -2.61 -15.01 19.08
C MET A 52 -2.70 -15.54 20.52
N SER A 53 -1.93 -14.96 21.45
CA SER A 53 -1.92 -15.40 22.85
C SER A 53 -3.24 -15.15 23.59
N ARG A 54 -4.05 -14.17 23.17
CA ARG A 54 -5.28 -13.77 23.87
C ARG A 54 -6.55 -14.32 23.25
N VAL A 55 -6.61 -14.42 21.93
CA VAL A 55 -7.83 -14.82 21.20
C VAL A 55 -7.65 -16.06 20.32
N GLY A 56 -6.45 -16.65 20.30
CA GLY A 56 -6.20 -17.96 19.69
C GLY A 56 -6.08 -17.95 18.16
N TYR A 57 -5.92 -16.78 17.54
CA TYR A 57 -5.64 -16.66 16.11
C TYR A 57 -4.71 -15.48 15.82
N SER A 58 -3.97 -15.57 14.73
CA SER A 58 -3.14 -14.48 14.18
C SER A 58 -3.93 -13.67 13.15
N LEU A 59 -3.52 -12.42 12.93
CA LEU A 59 -4.02 -11.60 11.83
C LEU A 59 -3.63 -12.19 10.48
N TYR A 60 -4.46 -11.97 9.46
CA TYR A 60 -4.11 -12.32 8.08
C TYR A 60 -2.98 -11.42 7.55
N ASP A 61 -2.21 -11.90 6.58
CA ASP A 61 -1.11 -11.15 5.96
C ASP A 61 -1.54 -9.77 5.45
N ALA A 62 -2.74 -9.68 4.86
CA ALA A 62 -3.30 -8.41 4.41
C ALA A 62 -3.56 -7.44 5.58
N GLN A 63 -4.01 -7.95 6.73
CA GLN A 63 -4.24 -7.12 7.92
C GLN A 63 -2.92 -6.66 8.53
N LEU A 64 -1.90 -7.52 8.54
CA LEU A 64 -0.55 -7.16 8.98
C LEU A 64 0.07 -6.09 8.08
N ALA A 65 -0.08 -6.24 6.77
CA ALA A 65 0.40 -5.25 5.81
C ALA A 65 -0.31 -3.89 5.98
N VAL A 66 -1.63 -3.91 6.22
CA VAL A 66 -2.39 -2.68 6.54
C VAL A 66 -1.91 -2.07 7.85
N ALA A 67 -1.67 -2.87 8.89
CA ALA A 67 -1.19 -2.38 10.18
C ALA A 67 0.18 -1.68 10.06
N GLU A 68 1.13 -2.31 9.35
CA GLU A 68 2.46 -1.74 9.10
C GLU A 68 2.36 -0.45 8.26
N ALA A 69 1.57 -0.44 7.18
CA ALA A 69 1.37 0.74 6.36
C ALA A 69 0.74 1.90 7.15
N VAL A 70 -0.25 1.61 8.00
CA VAL A 70 -0.91 2.60 8.87
C VAL A 70 0.06 3.14 9.91
N LYS A 71 0.86 2.29 10.56
CA LYS A 71 1.90 2.70 11.50
C LYS A 71 2.87 3.68 10.83
N ARG A 72 3.42 3.32 9.66
CA ARG A 72 4.35 4.18 8.91
C ARG A 72 3.70 5.48 8.47
N GLN A 73 2.43 5.45 8.08
CA GLN A 73 1.68 6.66 7.75
C GLN A 73 1.50 7.57 8.97
N LEU A 74 1.20 7.01 10.14
CA LEU A 74 1.06 7.75 11.39
C LEU A 74 2.38 8.33 11.90
N ALA A 75 3.52 7.71 11.56
CA ALA A 75 4.84 8.29 11.81
C ALA A 75 5.13 9.49 10.90
N ARG A 76 4.64 9.47 9.65
CA ARG A 76 4.84 10.55 8.66
C ARG A 76 3.81 11.68 8.76
N LYS A 77 2.59 11.35 9.20
CA LYS A 77 1.39 12.21 9.20
C LYS A 77 0.54 11.89 10.43
N ARG A 78 -0.35 12.79 10.86
CA ARG A 78 -1.17 12.56 12.07
C ARG A 78 -2.44 11.71 11.84
N VAL A 79 -2.71 11.27 10.61
CA VAL A 79 -3.94 10.57 10.23
C VAL A 79 -3.64 9.47 9.20
N ALA A 80 -4.33 8.34 9.31
CA ALA A 80 -4.37 7.27 8.33
C ALA A 80 -5.83 6.91 7.99
N LEU A 81 -6.08 6.55 6.73
CA LEU A 81 -7.40 6.13 6.23
C LEU A 81 -7.30 4.69 5.74
N ILE A 82 -8.19 3.82 6.22
CA ILE A 82 -8.30 2.43 5.77
C ILE A 82 -9.59 2.30 4.96
N ILE A 83 -9.48 1.81 3.74
CA ILE A 83 -10.62 1.47 2.88
C ILE A 83 -10.62 -0.05 2.72
N ALA A 84 -11.70 -0.69 3.15
CA ALA A 84 -11.89 -2.13 2.98
C ALA A 84 -13.39 -2.47 3.02
N GLU A 85 -13.77 -3.68 2.61
CA GLU A 85 -15.16 -4.15 2.66
C GLU A 85 -15.62 -4.46 4.09
N CYS A 86 -16.94 -4.46 4.36
CA CYS A 86 -17.44 -4.83 5.69
C CYS A 86 -17.14 -6.31 5.97
N GLY A 87 -16.78 -6.66 7.21
CA GLY A 87 -16.40 -8.03 7.57
C GLY A 87 -14.93 -8.41 7.29
N SER A 88 -14.16 -7.58 6.59
CA SER A 88 -12.73 -7.82 6.30
C SER A 88 -11.79 -7.57 7.49
N GLY A 89 -12.32 -7.55 8.72
CA GLY A 89 -11.53 -7.32 9.93
C GLY A 89 -10.98 -5.90 10.11
N LYS A 90 -11.65 -4.86 9.59
CA LYS A 90 -11.32 -3.44 9.86
C LYS A 90 -11.28 -3.10 11.36
N SER A 91 -12.03 -3.85 12.15
CA SER A 91 -11.99 -3.78 13.60
C SER A 91 -11.70 -5.18 14.12
N ALA A 92 -10.63 -5.33 14.90
CA ALA A 92 -10.46 -6.50 15.74
C ALA A 92 -11.56 -6.44 16.81
N LYS A 93 -12.67 -7.15 16.59
CA LYS A 93 -13.72 -7.25 17.61
C LYS A 93 -13.14 -7.97 18.82
N ARG A 94 -13.12 -7.29 19.96
CA ARG A 94 -12.99 -7.93 21.27
C ARG A 94 -14.37 -8.51 21.59
N SER A 95 -14.54 -9.81 21.37
CA SER A 95 -15.66 -10.59 21.91
C SER A 95 -15.33 -11.02 23.33
#